data_AF-A0AAD9VYS9-F1
#
_entry.id   AF-A0AAD9VYS9-F1
#
_cell.length_a   1.000
_cell.length_b   1.000
_cell.length_c   1.000
_cell.angle_alpha   90.00
_cell.angle_beta   90.00
_cell.angle_gamma   90.00
#
_symmetry.space_group_name_H-M   'P 1'
#
loop_
_entity.id
_entity.type
_entity.pdbx_description
1 polymer ?
#
loop_
_entity_poly.entity_id
_entity_poly.type
_entity_poly.pdbx_seq_one_letter_code
_entity_poly.pdbx_strand_id
1 'polypeptide(L)'
;MSRAVDRLPTPAHIREKKVIVVARSRTGTLSLYKALTILGYRTYHGAEVMARGVSHLEMFEEALNAKYFGVGKPYGRAEFDKWLADYDAIVEIPAVFLDEFVEAYPEVPFVHVERDVHKWYVSVMNTLGHSLQDVDKFPLKQLRFIDTYVDRFCSFHLMVHRIWWHGKALEDGEDVLKADYIEL
;
A
#
# COMPACT_ATOMS: atom_id res chain seq x y z
N MET A 1 -23.08 -3.73 3.56
CA MET A 1 -22.40 -2.63 4.29
C MET A 1 -21.90 -1.63 3.25
N SER A 2 -21.77 -0.35 3.61
CA SER A 2 -21.14 0.66 2.73
C SER A 2 -19.65 0.38 2.57
N ARG A 3 -19.09 0.67 1.39
CA ARG A 3 -17.64 0.52 1.13
C ARG A 3 -16.84 1.46 2.04
N ALA A 4 -15.61 1.10 2.40
CA ALA A 4 -14.70 1.93 3.17
C ALA A 4 -14.49 3.29 2.52
N VAL A 5 -14.27 3.33 1.20
CA VAL A 5 -14.12 4.61 0.45
C VAL A 5 -15.39 5.46 0.47
N ASP A 6 -16.58 4.84 0.57
CA ASP A 6 -17.85 5.58 0.64
C ASP A 6 -18.03 6.29 1.98
N ARG A 7 -17.36 5.83 3.04
CA ARG A 7 -17.37 6.46 4.38
C ARG A 7 -16.51 7.73 4.47
N LEU A 8 -15.60 7.96 3.52
CA LEU A 8 -14.90 9.24 3.43
C LEU A 8 -15.87 10.37 3.06
N PRO A 9 -15.66 11.58 3.60
CA PRO A 9 -16.40 12.75 3.13
C PRO A 9 -16.15 12.97 1.63
N THR A 10 -17.13 13.55 0.94
CA THR A 10 -16.93 13.98 -0.45
C THR A 10 -15.90 15.11 -0.45
N PRO A 11 -14.78 14.98 -1.19
CA PRO A 11 -13.74 16.00 -1.22
C PRO A 11 -14.29 17.27 -1.87
N ALA A 12 -14.06 18.43 -1.23
CA ALA A 12 -14.42 19.72 -1.79
C ALA A 12 -13.55 20.10 -3.00
N HIS A 13 -12.34 19.53 -3.06
CA HIS A 13 -11.38 19.71 -4.14
C HIS A 13 -10.55 18.44 -4.29
N ILE A 14 -10.28 18.03 -5.52
CA ILE A 14 -9.36 16.94 -5.84
C ILE A 14 -8.09 17.57 -6.41
N ARG A 15 -6.97 17.44 -5.70
CA ARG A 15 -5.66 17.89 -6.20
C ARG A 15 -5.28 17.09 -7.44
N GLU A 16 -4.95 17.82 -8.49
CA GLU A 16 -4.40 17.26 -9.73
C GLU A 16 -3.14 16.46 -9.42
N LYS A 17 -3.09 15.22 -9.92
CA LYS A 17 -1.92 14.35 -9.75
C LYS A 17 -0.83 14.83 -10.69
N LYS A 18 0.38 14.99 -10.16
CA LYS A 18 1.55 15.53 -10.88
C LYS A 18 2.65 14.51 -11.08
N VAL A 19 2.76 13.53 -10.19
CA VAL A 19 3.75 12.45 -10.31
C VAL A 19 3.23 11.19 -9.61
N ILE A 20 3.36 10.06 -10.30
CA ILE A 20 3.03 8.74 -9.76
C ILE A 20 4.32 7.93 -9.71
N VAL A 21 4.68 7.46 -8.52
CA VAL A 21 5.91 6.71 -8.30
C VAL A 21 5.58 5.24 -8.05
N VAL A 22 5.93 4.41 -9.02
CA VAL A 22 5.77 2.96 -8.99
C VAL A 22 7.03 2.38 -8.35
N ALA A 23 6.94 2.10 -7.06
CA ALA A 23 8.07 1.62 -6.27
C ALA A 23 7.55 0.69 -5.18
N ARG A 24 8.06 -0.55 -5.10
CA ARG A 24 7.68 -1.45 -4.00
C ARG A 24 8.25 -0.93 -2.68
N SER A 25 7.62 -1.29 -1.57
CA SER A 25 8.21 -1.02 -0.26
C SER A 25 9.66 -1.52 -0.23
N ARG A 26 10.53 -0.77 0.44
CA ARG A 26 11.97 -1.09 0.63
C ARG A 26 12.90 -0.81 -0.57
N THR A 27 12.43 -0.07 -1.57
CA THR A 27 13.26 0.48 -2.66
C THR A 27 13.65 1.97 -2.45
N GLY A 28 13.45 2.52 -1.25
CA GLY A 28 13.72 3.93 -0.94
C GLY A 28 12.49 4.84 -0.97
N THR A 29 11.29 4.26 -0.94
CA THR A 29 9.99 4.95 -0.97
C THR A 29 9.83 6.03 0.11
N LEU A 30 10.30 5.78 1.34
CA LEU A 30 10.26 6.80 2.40
C LEU A 30 11.17 8.00 2.10
N SER A 31 12.32 7.78 1.48
CA SER A 31 13.20 8.87 1.05
C SER A 31 12.58 9.68 -0.07
N LEU A 32 11.92 9.02 -1.04
CA LEU A 32 11.16 9.68 -2.12
C LEU A 32 9.98 10.49 -1.57
N TYR A 33 9.23 9.93 -0.62
CA TYR A 33 8.16 10.64 0.11
C TYR A 33 8.68 11.94 0.73
N LYS A 34 9.82 11.88 1.45
CA LYS A 34 10.44 13.07 2.05
C LYS A 34 10.96 14.05 1.00
N ALA A 35 11.64 13.56 -0.04
CA ALA A 35 12.21 14.39 -1.09
C ALA A 35 11.13 15.16 -1.87
N LEU A 36 10.05 14.49 -2.27
CA LEU A 36 8.92 15.13 -2.96
C LEU A 36 8.22 16.14 -2.03
N THR A 37 8.07 15.83 -0.75
CA THR A 37 7.54 16.78 0.24
C THR A 37 8.43 18.04 0.34
N ILE A 38 9.76 17.88 0.37
CA ILE A 38 10.72 19.01 0.37
C ILE A 38 10.59 19.85 -0.91
N LEU A 39 10.34 19.20 -2.06
CA LEU A 39 10.12 19.88 -3.34
C LEU A 39 8.74 20.55 -3.45
N GLY A 40 7.91 20.50 -2.40
CA GLY A 40 6.63 21.19 -2.33
C GLY A 40 5.42 20.38 -2.79
N TYR A 41 5.59 19.09 -3.07
CA TYR A 41 4.47 18.19 -3.34
C TYR A 41 3.76 17.81 -2.03
N ARG A 42 2.46 17.54 -2.12
CA ARG A 42 1.74 16.78 -1.10
C ARG A 42 1.78 15.32 -1.46
N THR A 43 2.70 14.61 -0.82
CA THR A 43 3.02 13.24 -1.18
C THR A 43 2.25 12.23 -0.32
N TYR A 44 1.68 11.21 -0.95
CA TYR A 44 1.09 10.05 -0.28
C TYR A 44 2.08 8.89 -0.27
N HIS A 45 2.14 8.14 0.82
CA HIS A 45 3.05 7.01 1.03
C HIS A 45 2.43 6.04 2.05
N GLY A 46 2.99 4.83 2.22
CA GLY A 46 2.55 3.89 3.26
C GLY A 46 2.58 4.46 4.68
N ALA A 47 3.40 5.49 4.93
CA ALA A 47 3.40 6.24 6.19
C ALA A 47 2.08 6.99 6.44
N GLU A 48 1.44 7.52 5.40
CA GLU A 48 0.12 8.16 5.51
C GLU A 48 -0.97 7.14 5.81
N VAL A 49 -0.88 5.91 5.29
CA VAL A 49 -1.82 4.83 5.65
C VAL A 49 -1.79 4.60 7.17
N MET A 50 -0.60 4.50 7.74
CA MET A 50 -0.43 4.30 9.18
C MET A 50 -0.84 5.52 10.00
N ALA A 51 -0.49 6.73 9.55
CA ALA A 51 -0.77 7.97 10.26
C ALA A 51 -2.25 8.36 10.26
N ARG A 52 -2.98 8.06 9.19
CA ARG A 52 -4.43 8.31 9.06
C ARG A 52 -5.28 7.22 9.72
N GLY A 53 -4.68 6.06 9.99
CA GLY A 53 -5.21 5.02 10.85
C GLY A 53 -6.32 4.18 10.20
N VAL A 54 -7.32 3.82 11.02
CA VAL A 54 -8.33 2.80 10.69
C VAL A 54 -8.97 3.02 9.32
N SER A 55 -9.37 4.26 8.99
CA SER A 55 -10.04 4.54 7.72
C SER A 55 -9.17 4.23 6.49
N HIS A 56 -7.87 4.57 6.54
CA HIS A 56 -6.96 4.32 5.42
C HIS A 56 -6.53 2.85 5.35
N LEU A 57 -6.38 2.19 6.50
CA LEU A 57 -6.14 0.75 6.55
C LEU A 57 -7.32 -0.02 5.94
N GLU A 58 -8.56 0.32 6.30
CA GLU A 58 -9.77 -0.31 5.75
C GLU A 58 -9.93 -0.08 4.24
N MET A 59 -9.67 1.13 3.75
CA MET A 59 -9.73 1.42 2.30
C MET A 59 -8.67 0.63 1.53
N PHE A 60 -7.45 0.55 2.08
CA PHE A 60 -6.40 -0.19 1.41
C PHE A 60 -6.71 -1.70 1.41
N GLU A 61 -7.18 -2.24 2.53
CA GLU A 61 -7.65 -3.63 2.64
C GLU A 61 -8.79 -3.92 1.66
N GLU A 62 -9.76 -3.00 1.54
CA GLU A 62 -10.87 -3.09 0.58
C GLU A 62 -10.38 -3.10 -0.87
N ALA A 63 -9.48 -2.17 -1.24
CA ALA A 63 -8.94 -2.07 -2.59
C ALA A 63 -8.14 -3.32 -2.99
N LEU A 64 -7.31 -3.83 -2.08
CA LEU A 64 -6.53 -5.06 -2.28
C LEU A 64 -7.45 -6.28 -2.41
N ASN A 65 -8.50 -6.37 -1.59
CA ASN A 65 -9.51 -7.42 -1.69
C ASN A 65 -10.23 -7.42 -3.05
N ALA A 66 -10.59 -6.24 -3.55
CA ALA A 66 -11.24 -6.11 -4.84
C ALA A 66 -10.31 -6.54 -5.98
N LYS A 67 -9.04 -6.14 -5.94
CA LYS A 67 -8.05 -6.48 -6.98
C LYS A 67 -7.65 -7.95 -6.97
N TYR A 68 -7.15 -8.45 -5.84
CA TYR A 68 -6.46 -9.74 -5.79
C TYR A 68 -7.38 -10.92 -5.47
N PHE A 69 -8.57 -10.67 -4.90
CA PHE A 69 -9.49 -11.72 -4.47
C PHE A 69 -10.88 -11.60 -5.08
N GLY A 70 -11.14 -10.61 -5.94
CA GLY A 70 -12.44 -10.37 -6.56
C GLY A 70 -13.55 -10.05 -5.54
N VAL A 71 -13.18 -9.57 -4.35
CA VAL A 71 -14.13 -9.24 -3.28
C VAL A 71 -14.44 -7.74 -3.33
N GLY A 72 -15.62 -7.40 -3.86
CA GLY A 72 -16.07 -6.02 -4.01
C GLY A 72 -15.83 -5.46 -5.41
N LYS A 73 -15.94 -4.15 -5.55
CA LYS A 73 -15.75 -3.45 -6.84
C LYS A 73 -14.28 -2.99 -6.95
N PRO A 74 -13.56 -3.29 -8.04
CA PRO A 74 -12.23 -2.73 -8.30
C PRO A 74 -12.21 -1.21 -8.21
N TYR A 75 -11.11 -0.67 -7.68
CA TYR A 75 -10.93 0.78 -7.59
C TYR A 75 -10.56 1.34 -8.96
N GLY A 76 -11.22 2.43 -9.35
CA GLY A 76 -10.82 3.24 -10.51
C GLY A 76 -10.55 4.69 -10.10
N ARG A 77 -10.47 5.59 -11.09
CA ARG A 77 -10.20 7.02 -10.87
C ARG A 77 -11.10 7.64 -9.80
N ALA A 78 -12.40 7.35 -9.78
CA ALA A 78 -13.34 7.94 -8.81
C ALA A 78 -13.00 7.54 -7.36
N GLU A 79 -12.66 6.27 -7.12
CA GLU A 79 -12.25 5.80 -5.80
C GLU A 79 -10.87 6.36 -5.40
N PHE A 80 -9.89 6.40 -6.32
CA PHE A 80 -8.58 6.99 -6.04
C PHE A 80 -8.61 8.50 -5.85
N ASP A 81 -9.39 9.24 -6.62
CA ASP A 81 -9.57 10.68 -6.46
C ASP A 81 -10.20 11.02 -5.10
N LYS A 82 -11.10 10.16 -4.62
CA LYS A 82 -11.69 10.32 -3.28
C LYS A 82 -10.69 10.00 -2.16
N TRP A 83 -9.98 8.87 -2.28
CA TRP A 83 -8.99 8.46 -1.28
C TRP A 83 -7.79 9.43 -1.22
N LEU A 84 -7.30 9.86 -2.39
CA LEU A 84 -6.05 10.61 -2.54
C LEU A 84 -6.30 12.09 -2.86
N ALA A 85 -7.49 12.61 -2.55
CA ALA A 85 -7.94 13.96 -2.92
C ALA A 85 -6.93 15.06 -2.54
N ASP A 86 -6.27 14.94 -1.40
CA ASP A 86 -5.35 15.95 -0.86
C ASP A 86 -3.89 15.83 -1.34
N TYR A 87 -3.59 14.85 -2.20
CA TYR A 87 -2.23 14.51 -2.61
C TYR A 87 -2.05 14.70 -4.10
N ASP A 88 -0.91 15.28 -4.49
CA ASP A 88 -0.51 15.49 -5.89
C ASP A 88 0.70 14.64 -6.31
N ALA A 89 1.32 13.92 -5.36
CA ALA A 89 2.34 12.92 -5.64
C ALA A 89 2.01 11.61 -4.90
N ILE A 90 1.98 10.47 -5.59
CA ILE A 90 1.63 9.18 -4.97
C ILE A 90 2.82 8.24 -5.06
N VAL A 91 3.29 7.74 -3.93
CA VAL A 91 4.43 6.82 -3.83
C VAL A 91 3.97 5.50 -3.22
N GLU A 92 4.51 4.39 -3.74
CA GLU A 92 4.35 3.03 -3.23
C GLU A 92 3.02 2.35 -3.57
N ILE A 93 1.89 2.99 -3.29
CA ILE A 93 0.54 2.45 -3.59
C ILE A 93 0.35 2.07 -5.07
N PRO A 94 0.85 2.83 -6.05
CA PRO A 94 0.73 2.47 -7.47
C PRO A 94 1.44 1.16 -7.83
N ALA A 95 2.43 0.70 -7.04
CA ALA A 95 3.12 -0.57 -7.28
C ALA A 95 2.27 -1.81 -7.00
N VAL A 96 1.09 -1.68 -6.39
CA VAL A 96 0.13 -2.78 -6.27
C VAL A 96 -1.10 -2.56 -7.16
N PHE A 97 -1.27 -1.35 -7.70
CA PHE A 97 -2.42 -0.96 -8.53
C PHE A 97 -1.97 -0.38 -9.89
N LEU A 98 -0.90 -0.93 -10.49
CA LEU A 98 -0.26 -0.32 -11.66
C LEU A 98 -1.24 -0.09 -12.81
N ASP A 99 -1.93 -1.14 -13.23
CA ASP A 99 -2.91 -1.07 -14.33
C ASP A 99 -4.02 -0.06 -14.03
N GLU A 100 -4.54 -0.06 -12.79
CA GLU A 100 -5.62 0.82 -12.40
C GLU A 100 -5.15 2.29 -12.31
N PHE A 101 -3.90 2.55 -11.92
CA PHE A 101 -3.33 3.90 -11.93
C PHE A 101 -3.00 4.36 -13.36
N VAL A 102 -2.54 3.48 -14.24
CA VAL A 102 -2.29 3.81 -15.66
C VAL A 102 -3.59 4.12 -16.38
N GLU A 103 -4.64 3.32 -16.15
CA GLU A 103 -5.97 3.59 -16.69
C GLU A 103 -6.59 4.85 -16.08
N ALA A 104 -6.45 5.02 -14.76
CA ALA A 104 -6.98 6.18 -14.08
C ALA A 104 -6.28 7.45 -14.56
N TYR A 105 -4.96 7.51 -14.56
CA TYR A 105 -4.16 8.73 -14.72
C TYR A 105 -3.17 8.67 -15.90
N PRO A 106 -3.62 8.40 -17.13
CA PRO A 106 -2.72 8.24 -18.29
C PRO A 106 -1.95 9.51 -18.65
N GLU A 107 -2.42 10.68 -18.19
CA GLU A 107 -1.80 11.99 -18.43
C GLU A 107 -0.62 12.31 -17.49
N VAL A 108 -0.48 11.57 -16.39
CA VAL A 108 0.45 11.89 -15.32
C VAL A 108 1.77 11.17 -15.56
N PRO A 109 2.94 11.79 -15.35
CA PRO A 109 4.22 11.10 -15.50
C PRO A 109 4.40 10.03 -14.40
N PHE A 110 4.84 8.84 -14.85
CA PHE A 110 5.19 7.71 -13.99
C PHE A 110 6.71 7.63 -13.80
N VAL A 111 7.14 7.42 -12.56
CA VAL A 111 8.54 7.17 -12.20
C VAL A 111 8.63 5.79 -11.57
N HIS A 112 9.39 4.89 -12.19
CA HIS A 112 9.67 3.58 -11.63
C HIS A 112 10.99 3.60 -10.83
N VAL A 113 10.98 2.99 -9.64
CA VAL A 113 12.19 2.88 -8.79
C VAL A 113 12.37 1.45 -8.33
N GLU A 114 13.51 0.89 -8.74
CA GLU A 114 13.93 -0.46 -8.43
C GLU A 114 15.19 -0.52 -7.57
N ARG A 115 15.49 -1.72 -7.09
CA ARG A 115 16.66 -2.08 -6.32
C ARG A 115 17.05 -3.49 -6.70
N ASP A 116 18.34 -3.80 -6.62
CA ASP A 116 18.83 -5.18 -6.71
C ASP A 116 17.96 -6.12 -5.86
N VAL A 117 17.40 -7.15 -6.50
CA VAL A 117 16.36 -8.01 -5.94
C VAL A 117 16.82 -8.73 -4.66
N HIS A 118 18.09 -9.12 -4.57
CA HIS A 118 18.60 -9.78 -3.37
C HIS A 118 18.74 -8.79 -2.20
N LYS A 119 19.33 -7.61 -2.45
CA LYS A 119 19.38 -6.52 -1.45
C LYS A 119 18.00 -6.04 -1.05
N TRP A 120 17.03 -6.03 -1.96
CA TRP A 120 15.64 -5.71 -1.68
C TRP A 120 15.00 -6.77 -0.77
N TYR A 121 15.11 -8.06 -1.11
CA TYR A 121 14.58 -9.15 -0.30
C TYR A 121 15.11 -9.11 1.14
N VAL A 122 16.43 -9.00 1.32
CA VAL A 122 17.05 -8.87 2.65
C VAL A 122 16.47 -7.66 3.41
N SER A 123 16.26 -6.55 2.70
CA SER A 123 15.67 -5.34 3.28
C SER A 123 14.17 -5.44 3.58
N VAL A 124 13.44 -6.33 2.92
CA VAL A 124 12.03 -6.67 3.22
C VAL A 124 11.98 -7.52 4.47
N MET A 125 12.78 -8.59 4.55
CA MET A 125 12.81 -9.48 5.70
C MET A 125 13.20 -8.76 6.99
N ASN A 126 14.21 -7.88 6.93
CA ASN A 126 14.66 -7.09 8.09
C ASN A 126 13.67 -6.01 8.56
N THR A 127 12.53 -5.83 7.88
CA THR A 127 11.50 -4.86 8.31
C THR A 127 10.09 -5.42 8.25
N LEU A 128 9.58 -5.72 7.05
CA LEU A 128 8.21 -6.22 6.90
C LEU A 128 8.14 -7.65 7.44
N GLY A 129 9.18 -8.46 7.26
CA GLY A 129 9.26 -9.80 7.85
C GLY A 129 9.04 -9.79 9.36
N HIS A 130 9.61 -8.83 10.09
CA HIS A 130 9.36 -8.68 11.53
C HIS A 130 7.89 -8.34 11.81
N SER A 131 7.32 -7.33 11.14
CA SER A 131 5.90 -6.99 11.31
C SER A 131 4.98 -8.16 11.02
N LEU A 132 5.25 -8.93 9.95
CA LEU A 132 4.48 -10.11 9.57
C LEU A 132 4.59 -11.26 10.58
N GLN A 133 5.71 -11.38 11.30
CA GLN A 133 5.84 -12.34 12.39
C GLN A 133 5.17 -11.86 13.68
N ASP A 134 5.16 -10.55 13.91
CA ASP A 134 4.67 -9.96 15.16
C ASP A 134 3.14 -9.99 15.25
N VAL A 135 2.41 -9.95 14.12
CA VAL A 135 0.93 -10.03 14.12
C VAL A 135 0.37 -11.31 14.76
N ASP A 136 1.19 -12.38 14.80
CA ASP A 136 0.85 -13.68 15.39
C ASP A 136 1.45 -13.88 16.80
N LYS A 137 2.07 -12.84 17.38
CA LYS A 137 2.73 -12.88 18.69
C LYS A 137 2.11 -11.86 19.66
N PHE A 138 2.38 -12.06 20.95
CA PHE A 138 2.07 -11.04 21.96
C PHE A 138 2.97 -9.81 21.75
N PRO A 139 2.43 -8.57 21.81
CA PRO A 139 1.07 -8.23 22.23
C PRO A 139 0.03 -8.15 21.10
N LEU A 140 0.43 -8.08 19.83
CA LEU A 140 -0.48 -7.77 18.72
C LEU A 140 -1.60 -8.79 18.54
N LYS A 141 -1.30 -10.09 18.71
CA LYS A 141 -2.29 -11.17 18.59
C LYS A 141 -3.42 -11.07 19.60
N GLN A 142 -3.18 -10.52 20.79
CA GLN A 142 -4.19 -10.35 21.83
C GLN A 142 -4.87 -8.98 21.71
N LEU A 143 -4.08 -7.92 21.51
CA LEU A 143 -4.60 -6.56 21.45
C LEU A 143 -5.57 -6.36 20.29
N ARG A 144 -5.41 -7.08 19.16
CA ARG A 144 -6.36 -7.02 18.04
C ARG A 144 -7.80 -7.39 18.39
N PHE A 145 -8.06 -8.08 19.50
CA PHE A 145 -9.45 -8.39 19.91
C PHE A 145 -10.15 -7.24 20.63
N ILE A 146 -9.39 -6.23 21.08
CA ILE A 146 -9.91 -5.13 21.90
C ILE A 146 -9.55 -3.73 21.37
N ASP A 147 -8.59 -3.64 20.43
CA ASP A 147 -8.15 -2.41 19.80
C ASP A 147 -8.35 -2.49 18.28
N THR A 148 -9.21 -1.61 17.75
CA THR A 148 -9.57 -1.59 16.32
C THR A 148 -8.41 -1.21 15.42
N TYR A 149 -7.50 -0.32 15.87
CA TYR A 149 -6.33 0.04 15.08
C TYR A 149 -5.40 -1.14 14.95
N VAL A 150 -5.10 -1.83 16.06
CA VAL A 150 -4.27 -3.03 16.06
C VAL A 150 -4.90 -4.13 15.21
N ASP A 151 -6.22 -4.31 15.25
CA ASP A 151 -6.88 -5.28 14.39
C ASP A 151 -6.74 -4.98 12.90
N ARG A 152 -6.96 -3.72 12.50
CA ARG A 152 -6.79 -3.32 11.09
C ARG A 152 -5.33 -3.37 10.66
N PHE A 153 -4.40 -3.00 11.53
CA PHE A 153 -2.97 -3.15 11.30
C PHE A 153 -2.59 -4.61 11.05
N CYS A 154 -3.04 -5.53 11.91
CA CYS A 154 -2.78 -6.96 11.77
C CYS A 154 -3.43 -7.52 10.50
N SER A 155 -4.68 -7.15 10.22
CA SER A 155 -5.42 -7.60 9.02
C SER A 155 -4.73 -7.15 7.73
N PHE A 156 -4.30 -5.89 7.67
CA PHE A 156 -3.51 -5.35 6.57
C PHE A 156 -2.20 -6.13 6.34
N HIS A 157 -1.43 -6.39 7.40
CA HIS A 157 -0.18 -7.13 7.28
C HIS A 157 -0.38 -8.58 6.84
N LEU A 158 -1.40 -9.27 7.38
CA LEU A 158 -1.76 -10.63 6.93
C LEU A 158 -2.17 -10.64 5.45
N MET A 159 -2.84 -9.58 4.98
CA MET A 159 -3.18 -9.43 3.57
C MET A 159 -1.95 -9.21 2.69
N VAL A 160 -1.02 -8.32 3.10
CA VAL A 160 0.26 -8.11 2.41
C VAL A 160 1.02 -9.43 2.31
N HIS A 161 1.09 -10.21 3.39
CA HIS A 161 1.70 -11.54 3.36
C HIS A 161 1.03 -12.44 2.33
N ARG A 162 -0.30 -12.53 2.34
CA ARG A 162 -1.04 -13.38 1.40
C ARG A 162 -0.78 -13.01 -0.07
N ILE A 163 -0.68 -11.71 -0.38
CA ILE A 163 -0.46 -11.21 -1.74
C ILE A 163 1.01 -11.41 -2.14
N TRP A 164 1.95 -10.93 -1.34
CA TRP A 164 3.38 -10.90 -1.71
C TRP A 164 4.06 -12.26 -1.61
N TRP A 165 3.64 -13.12 -0.67
CA TRP A 165 4.14 -14.50 -0.52
C TRP A 165 3.25 -15.52 -1.22
N HIS A 166 2.17 -15.11 -1.89
CA HIS A 166 1.23 -16.00 -2.57
C HIS A 166 0.73 -17.15 -1.66
N GLY A 167 0.55 -16.85 -0.37
CA GLY A 167 0.12 -17.81 0.66
C GLY A 167 1.20 -18.79 1.17
N LYS A 168 2.45 -18.67 0.73
CA LYS A 168 3.58 -19.42 1.28
C LYS A 168 3.98 -18.88 2.67
N ALA A 169 4.67 -19.71 3.44
CA ALA A 169 5.31 -19.26 4.67
C ALA A 169 6.49 -18.33 4.36
N LEU A 170 6.85 -17.45 5.31
CA LEU A 170 7.94 -16.49 5.13
C LEU A 170 9.29 -17.15 4.78
N GLU A 171 9.57 -18.29 5.42
CA GLU A 171 10.82 -19.07 5.28
C GLU A 171 10.93 -19.75 3.91
N ASP A 172 9.81 -20.15 3.31
CA ASP A 172 9.76 -20.87 2.04
C ASP A 172 9.43 -19.97 0.84
N GLY A 173 9.25 -18.67 1.08
CA GLY A 173 8.72 -17.74 0.08
C GLY A 173 9.75 -16.80 -0.54
N GLU A 174 11.05 -17.02 -0.34
CA GLU A 174 12.08 -16.16 -0.93
C GLU A 174 11.96 -16.08 -2.46
N ASP A 175 11.92 -17.21 -3.14
CA ASP A 175 11.86 -17.25 -4.61
C ASP A 175 10.55 -16.66 -5.14
N VAL A 176 9.43 -16.93 -4.46
CA VAL A 176 8.12 -16.39 -4.81
C VAL A 176 8.09 -14.88 -4.68
N LEU A 177 8.58 -14.36 -3.55
CA LEU A 177 8.60 -12.92 -3.29
C LEU A 177 9.52 -12.19 -4.28
N LYS A 178 10.67 -12.79 -4.62
CA LYS A 178 11.60 -12.22 -5.60
C LYS A 178 11.01 -12.24 -7.01
N ALA A 179 10.33 -13.32 -7.41
CA ALA A 179 9.65 -13.39 -8.70
C ALA A 179 8.55 -12.32 -8.79
N ASP A 180 7.70 -12.20 -7.76
CA ASP A 180 6.65 -11.17 -7.66
C ASP A 180 7.22 -9.74 -7.78
N TYR A 181 8.44 -9.51 -7.29
CA TYR A 181 9.12 -8.23 -7.42
C TYR A 181 9.63 -7.92 -8.83
N ILE A 182 10.13 -8.93 -9.53
CA ILE A 182 10.70 -8.80 -10.88
C ILE A 182 9.61 -8.64 -11.94
N GLU A 183 8.42 -9.20 -11.68
CA GLU A 183 7.28 -9.14 -12.61
C GLU A 183 6.51 -7.82 -12.59
N LEU A 184 6.86 -6.89 -11.68
CA LEU A 184 6.27 -5.55 -11.59
C LEU A 184 6.72 -4.62 -12.73
#